data_AF-A0A015UKZ8-F1
#
_entry.id   AF-A0A015UKZ8-F1
#
_cell.length_a   1.000
_cell.length_b   1.000
_cell.length_c   1.000
_cell.angle_alpha   90.00
_cell.angle_beta   90.00
_cell.angle_gamma   90.00
#
_symmetry.space_group_name_H-M   'P 1'
#
loop_
_entity.id
_entity.type
_entity.pdbx_description
1 polymer ?
#
loop_
_entity_poly.entity_id
_entity_poly.type
_entity_poly.pdbx_seq_one_letter_code
_entity_poly.pdbx_strand_id
1 'polypeptide(L)'
;MKQIQPVFLAMKFSFLIFFFFSLPVGAQSIFQKYERFLTEPRSYVCYRTDGKLKIDGKLDEVSWQKAKPTAPFVDISGEGFPTPKYETTAKML
;
A
#
# COMPACT_ATOMS: atom_id res chain seq x y z
N MET A 1 59.39 -33.13 2.05
CA MET A 1 58.50 -31.99 1.70
C MET A 1 57.50 -32.49 0.65
N LYS A 2 56.22 -32.63 0.99
CA LYS A 2 55.21 -33.28 0.11
C LYS A 2 54.74 -32.30 -0.98
N GLN A 3 55.04 -32.63 -2.23
CA GLN A 3 54.65 -31.89 -3.43
C GLN A 3 53.14 -32.08 -3.67
N ILE A 4 52.38 -30.99 -3.57
CA ILE A 4 50.93 -30.98 -3.79
C ILE A 4 50.65 -31.19 -5.28
N GLN A 5 49.89 -32.23 -5.62
CA GLN A 5 49.57 -32.60 -7.01
C GLN A 5 48.62 -31.55 -7.65
N PRO A 6 48.85 -31.12 -8.91
CA PRO A 6 48.14 -30.01 -9.56
C PRO A 6 46.62 -30.22 -9.69
N VAL A 7 46.17 -31.48 -9.67
CA VAL A 7 44.74 -31.86 -9.68
C VAL A 7 44.00 -31.37 -8.44
N PHE A 8 44.64 -31.39 -7.25
CA PHE A 8 44.03 -30.90 -6.02
C PHE A 8 43.92 -29.37 -5.99
N LEU A 9 44.79 -28.66 -6.71
CA LEU A 9 44.74 -27.21 -6.83
C LEU A 9 43.62 -26.78 -7.80
N ALA A 10 43.51 -27.44 -8.95
CA ALA A 10 42.43 -27.22 -9.92
C ALA A 10 41.03 -27.53 -9.32
N MET A 11 40.92 -28.62 -8.55
CA MET A 11 39.66 -28.99 -7.88
C MET A 11 39.23 -27.94 -6.83
N LYS A 12 40.18 -27.34 -6.10
CA LYS A 12 39.90 -26.24 -5.14
C LYS A 12 39.46 -24.95 -5.83
N PHE A 13 40.08 -24.60 -6.97
CA PHE A 13 39.65 -23.45 -7.78
C PHE A 13 38.23 -23.65 -8.35
N SER A 14 37.89 -24.87 -8.76
CA SER A 14 36.54 -25.20 -9.26
C SER A 14 35.47 -25.07 -8.17
N PHE A 15 35.76 -25.46 -6.92
CA PHE A 15 34.87 -25.25 -5.77
C PHE A 15 34.71 -23.76 -5.41
N LEU A 16 35.78 -22.96 -5.53
CA LEU A 16 35.76 -21.52 -5.30
C LEU A 16 34.87 -20.76 -6.31
N ILE A 17 34.89 -21.18 -7.58
CA ILE A 17 34.03 -20.59 -8.63
C ILE A 17 32.56 -20.94 -8.41
N PHE A 18 32.25 -22.16 -7.96
CA PHE A 18 30.88 -22.57 -7.65
C PHE A 18 30.30 -21.79 -6.45
N PHE A 19 31.14 -21.47 -5.46
CA PHE A 19 30.76 -20.66 -4.31
C PHE A 19 30.60 -19.16 -4.66
N PHE A 20 31.29 -18.67 -5.69
CA PHE A 20 31.16 -17.30 -6.17
C PHE A 20 29.94 -17.08 -7.08
N PHE A 21 29.42 -18.12 -7.73
CA PHE A 21 28.26 -18.03 -8.63
C PHE A 21 26.89 -18.16 -7.95
N SER A 22 26.84 -18.48 -6.66
CA SER A 22 25.60 -18.47 -5.89
C SER A 22 25.26 -17.06 -5.40
N LEU A 23 24.86 -16.17 -6.32
CA LEU A 23 24.18 -14.94 -5.90
C LEU A 23 22.80 -15.32 -5.34
N PRO A 24 22.42 -14.83 -4.15
CA PRO A 24 21.07 -15.03 -3.65
C PRO A 24 20.11 -14.31 -4.60
N VAL A 25 19.33 -15.08 -5.37
CA VAL A 25 18.19 -14.55 -6.11
C VAL A 25 17.16 -14.15 -5.06
N GLY A 26 17.03 -12.86 -4.81
CA GLY A 26 15.97 -12.34 -3.95
C GLY A 26 14.61 -12.68 -4.55
N ALA A 27 13.74 -13.32 -3.78
CA ALA A 27 12.37 -13.54 -4.19
C ALA A 27 11.65 -12.18 -4.28
N GLN A 28 10.92 -11.96 -5.37
CA GLN A 28 10.09 -10.76 -5.53
C GLN A 28 8.97 -10.73 -4.47
N SER A 29 8.72 -9.57 -3.88
CA SER A 29 7.60 -9.39 -2.95
C SER A 29 6.28 -9.57 -3.69
N ILE A 30 5.41 -10.45 -3.19
CA ILE A 30 4.05 -10.60 -3.72
C ILE A 30 3.21 -9.33 -3.50
N PHE A 31 3.60 -8.48 -2.55
CA PHE A 31 2.86 -7.27 -2.18
C PHE A 31 3.21 -6.08 -3.07
N GLN A 32 4.40 -6.04 -3.68
CA GLN A 32 4.87 -4.90 -4.47
C GLN A 32 3.88 -4.50 -5.58
N LYS A 33 3.22 -5.50 -6.20
CA LYS A 33 2.19 -5.26 -7.22
C LYS A 33 0.92 -4.59 -6.65
N TYR A 34 0.61 -4.86 -5.39
CA TYR A 34 -0.63 -4.45 -4.74
C TYR A 34 -0.47 -3.31 -3.72
N GLU A 35 0.76 -2.81 -3.48
CA GLU A 35 1.04 -1.79 -2.46
C GLU A 35 0.06 -0.61 -2.51
N ARG A 36 -0.27 -0.11 -3.71
CA ARG A 36 -1.20 1.01 -3.90
C ARG A 36 -2.65 0.73 -3.43
N PHE A 37 -3.05 -0.54 -3.35
CA PHE A 37 -4.36 -0.98 -2.86
C PHE A 37 -4.34 -1.38 -1.38
N LEU A 38 -3.16 -1.54 -0.79
CA LEU A 38 -2.97 -1.94 0.61
C LEU A 38 -2.72 -0.71 1.49
N THR A 39 -3.22 0.45 1.09
CA THR A 39 -3.19 1.66 1.90
C THR A 39 -4.14 1.51 3.09
N GLU A 40 -3.76 2.09 4.23
CA GLU A 40 -4.61 2.05 5.42
C GLU A 40 -5.94 2.77 5.13
N PRO A 41 -7.09 2.12 5.34
CA PRO A 41 -8.38 2.73 5.05
C PRO A 41 -8.64 3.89 6.02
N ARG A 42 -9.15 5.00 5.47
CA ARG A 42 -9.57 6.14 6.29
C ARG A 42 -10.76 5.75 7.16
N SER A 43 -10.71 6.11 8.44
CA SER A 43 -11.80 5.91 9.40
C SER A 43 -12.47 7.23 9.74
N TYR A 44 -13.80 7.20 9.88
CA TYR A 44 -14.61 8.38 10.19
C TYR A 44 -15.65 8.04 11.26
N VAL A 45 -15.95 9.01 12.12
CA VAL A 45 -16.96 8.87 13.18
C VAL A 45 -18.31 9.37 12.65
N CYS A 46 -19.30 8.48 12.65
CA CYS A 46 -20.70 8.82 12.38
C CYS A 46 -21.41 9.12 13.70
N TYR A 47 -21.86 10.37 13.88
CA TYR A 47 -22.52 10.80 15.10
C TYR A 47 -24.03 10.70 14.97
N ARG A 48 -24.65 10.00 15.92
CA ARG A 48 -26.10 9.97 16.06
C ARG A 48 -26.69 11.39 16.05
N THR A 49 -27.79 11.55 15.32
CA THR A 49 -28.47 12.83 15.17
C THR A 49 -29.10 13.30 16.49
N ASP A 50 -29.07 14.61 16.71
CA ASP A 50 -29.69 15.24 17.90
C ASP A 50 -31.24 15.33 17.77
N GLY A 51 -31.80 14.97 16.62
CA GLY A 51 -33.22 15.09 16.32
C GLY A 51 -33.65 14.40 15.03
N LYS A 52 -34.91 14.63 14.63
CA LYS A 52 -35.45 14.14 13.37
C LYS A 52 -34.80 14.87 12.20
N LEU A 53 -34.39 14.11 11.19
CA LEU A 53 -33.96 14.65 9.91
C LEU A 53 -35.12 14.62 8.92
N LYS A 54 -35.14 15.58 8.00
CA LYS A 54 -35.99 15.55 6.83
C LYS A 54 -35.12 15.15 5.63
N ILE A 55 -35.37 13.97 5.07
CA ILE A 55 -34.57 13.46 3.95
C ILE A 55 -35.10 14.05 2.63
N ASP A 56 -34.80 15.32 2.38
CA ASP A 56 -35.24 16.05 1.17
C ASP A 56 -34.10 16.48 0.25
N GLY A 57 -32.87 16.03 0.53
CA GLY A 57 -31.67 16.33 -0.25
C GLY A 57 -30.99 17.66 0.12
N LYS A 58 -31.55 18.40 1.08
CA LYS A 58 -30.88 19.55 1.69
C LYS A 58 -30.16 19.09 2.96
N LEU A 59 -29.04 19.73 3.25
CA LEU A 59 -28.21 19.44 4.43
C LEU A 59 -28.28 20.61 5.42
N ASP A 60 -29.44 21.25 5.56
CA ASP A 60 -29.61 22.49 6.32
C ASP A 60 -29.90 22.26 7.81
N GLU A 61 -30.24 21.03 8.23
CA GLU A 61 -30.44 20.72 9.64
C GLU A 61 -29.16 20.84 10.47
N VAL A 62 -29.32 21.24 11.74
CA VAL A 62 -28.22 21.46 12.69
C VAL A 62 -27.28 20.25 12.80
N SER A 63 -27.82 19.02 12.74
CA SER A 63 -26.98 17.81 12.78
C SER A 63 -26.04 17.74 11.57
N TRP A 64 -26.52 18.02 10.35
CA TRP A 64 -25.68 18.03 9.14
C TRP A 64 -24.65 19.16 9.14
N GLN A 65 -24.99 20.30 9.72
CA GLN A 65 -24.06 21.42 9.88
C GLN A 65 -22.91 21.07 10.83
N LYS A 66 -23.17 20.27 11.87
CA LYS A 66 -22.15 19.76 12.82
C LYS A 66 -21.28 18.64 12.24
N ALA A 67 -21.82 17.83 11.32
CA ALA A 67 -21.07 16.73 10.72
C ALA A 67 -19.85 17.24 9.95
N LYS A 68 -18.67 16.71 10.29
CA LYS A 68 -17.44 17.01 9.56
C LYS A 68 -17.45 16.30 8.20
N PRO A 69 -16.99 16.96 7.12
CA PRO A 69 -16.79 16.27 5.86
C PRO A 69 -15.67 15.23 5.97
N THR A 70 -15.73 14.20 5.15
CA THR A 70 -14.60 13.31 4.89
C THR A 70 -13.47 14.08 4.22
N ALA A 71 -12.29 13.44 4.14
CA ALA A 71 -11.31 13.89 3.17
C ALA A 71 -11.87 13.80 1.73
N PRO A 72 -11.31 14.57 0.79
CA PRO A 72 -11.66 14.45 -0.62
C PRO A 72 -11.51 13.03 -1.14
N PHE A 73 -12.39 12.65 -2.07
CA PHE A 73 -12.34 11.36 -2.73
C PHE A 73 -11.06 11.25 -3.56
N VAL A 74 -10.53 10.03 -3.65
CA VAL A 74 -9.34 9.68 -4.41
C VAL A 74 -9.71 8.66 -5.49
N ASP A 75 -8.86 8.51 -6.50
CA ASP A 75 -9.03 7.47 -7.50
C ASP A 75 -8.93 6.08 -6.87
N ILE A 76 -9.85 5.18 -7.23
CA ILE A 76 -9.90 3.80 -6.72
C ILE A 76 -8.70 2.95 -7.14
N SER A 77 -7.96 3.39 -8.16
CA SER A 77 -6.72 2.78 -8.63
C SER A 77 -5.54 3.06 -7.68
N GLY A 78 -5.72 3.97 -6.73
CA GLY A 78 -4.76 4.29 -5.67
C GLY A 78 -3.74 5.35 -6.06
N GLU A 79 -2.62 5.35 -5.36
CA GLU A 79 -1.54 6.31 -5.54
C GLU A 79 -0.98 6.32 -6.98
N GLY A 80 -0.65 7.50 -7.49
CA GLY A 80 -0.09 7.70 -8.83
C GLY A 80 -1.13 7.95 -9.93
N PHE A 81 -2.42 7.92 -9.61
CA PHE A 81 -3.51 8.26 -10.52
C PHE A 81 -4.02 9.70 -10.30
N PRO A 82 -4.63 10.31 -11.33
CA PRO A 82 -5.13 11.67 -11.22
C PRO A 82 -6.21 11.80 -10.15
N THR A 83 -6.21 12.93 -9.46
CA THR A 83 -7.30 13.28 -8.54
C THR A 83 -8.61 13.48 -9.32
N PRO A 84 -9.77 13.15 -8.74
CA PRO A 84 -11.07 13.44 -9.36
C PRO A 84 -11.20 14.91 -9.78
N LYS A 85 -11.86 15.16 -10.91
CA LYS A 85 -12.03 16.52 -11.49
C LYS A 85 -12.65 17.51 -10.50
N TYR A 86 -13.61 17.04 -9.70
CA TYR A 86 -14.29 17.85 -8.71
C TYR A 86 -13.95 17.36 -7.31
N GLU A 87 -13.67 18.31 -6.41
CA GLU A 87 -13.50 18.01 -5.00
C GLU A 87 -14.82 17.48 -4.44
N THR A 88 -14.86 16.17 -4.23
CA THR A 88 -16.05 15.48 -3.73
C THR A 88 -15.75 14.96 -2.32
N THR A 89 -16.64 15.29 -1.38
CA THR A 89 -16.58 14.83 0.01
C THR A 89 -17.93 14.26 0.42
N ALA A 90 -17.97 13.54 1.53
CA ALA A 90 -19.20 13.09 2.16
C ALA A 90 -19.31 13.64 3.58
N LYS A 91 -20.53 13.79 4.11
CA LYS A 91 -20.78 13.96 5.54
C LYS A 91 -21.55 12.74 6.03
N MET A 92 -21.31 12.32 7.27
CA MET A 92 -21.95 11.15 7.86
C MET A 92 -22.47 11.46 9.26
N LEU A 93 -23.66 10.95 9.56
CA LEU A 93 -24.39 11.02 10.83
C LEU A 93 -24.83 9.59 11.19
#